data_AF-A0A9X0WBQ1-F1
#
_entry.id   AF-A0A9X0WBQ1-F1
#
_cell.length_a   1.000
_cell.length_b   1.000
_cell.length_c   1.000
_cell.angle_alpha   90.00
_cell.angle_beta   90.00
_cell.angle_gamma   90.00
#
_symmetry.space_group_name_H-M   'P 1'
#
loop_
_entity.id
_entity.type
_entity.pdbx_description
1 polymer ?
#
loop_
_entity_poly.entity_id
_entity_poly.type
_entity_poly.pdbx_seq_one_letter_code
_entity_poly.pdbx_strand_id
1 'polypeptide(L)'
;MLERIWRLIALMAVSGGVLADCPSETEMAALAAQIRAGEPVEVDRLGVISADDGHCAQKQLVAALRPHWGEPVGYKVGLTSAAVQARFGVHEPVSGRLF
;
A
#
# COMPACT_ATOMS: atom_id res chain seq x y z
N MET A 1 18.37 -44.76 -24.14
CA MET A 1 17.08 -44.02 -24.28
C MET A 1 16.67 -43.32 -22.97
N LEU A 2 17.61 -43.10 -22.03
CA LEU A 2 17.39 -42.49 -20.71
C LEU A 2 17.83 -41.01 -20.66
N GLU A 3 18.46 -40.51 -21.74
CA GLU A 3 19.01 -39.16 -21.89
C GLU A 3 17.94 -38.09 -22.20
N ARG A 4 16.73 -38.52 -22.62
CA ARG A 4 15.66 -37.62 -23.06
C ARG A 4 14.78 -37.09 -21.92
N ILE A 5 14.88 -37.67 -20.73
CA ILE A 5 14.02 -37.35 -19.58
C ILE A 5 14.52 -36.09 -18.85
N TRP A 6 15.82 -35.79 -18.91
CA TRP A 6 16.42 -34.66 -18.20
C TRP A 6 16.21 -33.28 -18.83
N ARG A 7 15.73 -33.21 -20.08
CA ARG A 7 15.52 -31.93 -20.78
C ARG A 7 14.17 -31.26 -20.48
N LEU A 8 13.27 -31.88 -19.71
CA LEU A 8 11.90 -31.39 -19.52
C LEU A 8 11.62 -30.73 -18.15
N ILE A 9 12.59 -30.65 -17.24
CA ILE A 9 12.34 -30.20 -15.85
C ILE A 9 12.88 -28.78 -15.55
N ALA A 10 13.44 -28.07 -16.54
CA ALA A 10 14.06 -26.75 -16.31
C ALA A 10 13.18 -25.56 -16.74
N LEU A 11 11.86 -25.65 -16.58
CA LEU A 11 10.95 -24.51 -16.74
C LEU A 11 10.15 -24.26 -15.46
N MET A 12 10.83 -24.18 -14.32
CA MET A 12 10.29 -23.42 -13.18
C MET A 12 10.43 -21.94 -13.52
N ALA A 13 9.46 -21.41 -14.28
CA ALA A 13 9.26 -19.98 -14.37
C ALA A 13 8.92 -19.49 -12.96
N VAL A 14 9.89 -18.85 -12.31
CA VAL A 14 9.64 -18.01 -11.13
C VAL A 14 8.68 -16.92 -11.62
N SER A 15 7.40 -17.09 -11.31
CA SER A 15 6.41 -16.04 -11.42
C SER A 15 6.77 -14.98 -10.40
N GLY A 16 7.67 -14.06 -10.77
CA GLY A 16 7.81 -12.79 -10.06
C GLY A 16 6.46 -12.10 -10.15
N GLY A 17 5.71 -12.11 -9.05
CA GLY A 17 4.53 -11.28 -8.94
C GLY A 17 4.96 -9.84 -9.22
N VAL A 18 4.24 -9.17 -10.12
CA VAL A 18 4.28 -7.70 -10.17
C VAL A 18 3.71 -7.24 -8.84
N LEU A 19 4.60 -7.02 -7.86
CA LEU A 19 4.25 -6.25 -6.69
C LEU A 19 4.01 -4.83 -7.21
N ALA A 20 2.86 -4.26 -6.89
CA ALA A 20 2.70 -2.80 -6.94
C ALA A 20 3.93 -2.17 -6.27
N ASP A 21 4.41 -1.05 -6.81
CA ASP A 21 5.63 -0.38 -6.35
C ASP A 21 5.31 0.30 -5.01
N CYS A 22 5.17 -0.52 -3.98
CA CYS A 22 4.85 -0.12 -2.63
C CYS A 22 5.89 0.92 -2.19
N PRO A 23 5.48 2.06 -1.60
CA PRO A 23 6.45 3.00 -1.04
C PRO A 23 7.37 2.30 -0.05
N SER A 24 8.61 2.75 0.09
CA SER A 24 9.54 2.08 0.99
C SER A 24 9.09 2.18 2.45
N GLU A 25 9.43 1.17 3.25
CA GLU A 25 9.15 1.17 4.70
C GLU A 25 9.79 2.40 5.38
N THR A 26 10.95 2.82 4.89
CA THR A 26 11.66 4.01 5.36
C THR A 26 10.90 5.30 5.08
N GLU A 27 10.27 5.44 3.91
CA GLU A 27 9.44 6.60 3.59
C GLU A 27 8.18 6.64 4.46
N MET A 28 7.56 5.48 4.70
CA MET A 28 6.37 5.38 5.56
C MET A 28 6.69 5.64 7.04
N ALA A 29 7.87 5.21 7.51
CA ALA A 29 8.36 5.58 8.84
C ALA A 29 8.65 7.09 8.97
N ALA A 30 9.25 7.71 7.94
CA ALA A 30 9.48 9.15 7.91
C ALA A 30 8.15 9.93 7.86
N LEU A 31 7.16 9.44 7.13
CA LEU A 31 5.81 9.98 7.12
C LEU A 31 5.13 9.86 8.49
N ALA A 32 5.23 8.70 9.15
CA ALA A 32 4.71 8.50 10.49
C ALA A 32 5.32 9.48 11.52
N ALA A 33 6.62 9.76 11.39
CA ALA A 33 7.31 10.74 12.23
C ALA A 33 6.78 12.17 12.01
N GLN A 34 6.64 12.61 10.75
CA GLN A 34 6.09 13.93 10.40
C GLN A 34 4.64 14.09 10.89
N ILE A 35 3.78 13.09 10.68
CA ILE A 35 2.39 13.10 11.16
C ILE A 35 2.34 13.27 12.67
N ARG A 36 3.18 12.53 13.42
CA ARG A 36 3.25 12.65 14.88
C ARG A 36 3.80 14.00 15.35
N ALA A 37 4.67 14.64 14.56
CA ALA A 37 5.17 15.98 14.83
C ALA A 37 4.15 17.08 14.45
N GLY A 38 3.05 16.73 13.76
CA GLY A 38 2.08 17.70 13.26
C GLY A 38 2.62 18.52 12.09
N GLU A 39 3.61 18.00 11.37
CA GLU A 39 4.27 18.69 10.26
C GLU A 39 3.52 18.47 8.95
N PRO A 40 3.50 19.48 8.04
CA PRO A 40 2.98 19.30 6.69
C PRO A 40 3.75 18.21 5.93
N VAL A 41 3.03 17.44 5.11
CA VAL A 41 3.59 16.33 4.32
C VAL A 41 3.58 16.70 2.84
N GLU A 42 4.75 16.60 2.22
CA GLU A 42 4.91 16.70 0.76
C GLU A 42 4.60 15.35 0.10
N VAL A 43 3.34 15.15 -0.30
CA VAL A 43 2.80 13.86 -0.77
C VAL A 43 3.36 13.40 -2.13
N ASP A 44 3.85 14.33 -2.96
CA ASP A 44 4.36 14.03 -4.30
C ASP A 44 5.58 13.09 -4.30
N ARG A 45 6.27 12.99 -3.16
CA ARG A 45 7.47 12.15 -3.01
C ARG A 45 7.17 10.68 -2.74
N LEU A 46 5.93 10.32 -2.45
CA LEU A 46 5.58 8.98 -1.98
C LEU A 46 5.39 7.95 -3.10
N GLY A 47 5.42 8.37 -4.37
CA GLY A 47 5.30 7.45 -5.52
C GLY A 47 3.94 6.74 -5.63
N VAL A 48 2.93 7.14 -4.84
CA VAL A 48 1.60 6.54 -4.83
C VAL A 48 0.81 7.02 -6.04
N ILE A 49 0.70 6.19 -7.08
CA ILE A 49 0.04 6.54 -8.34
C ILE A 49 -1.26 5.75 -8.59
N SER A 50 -1.52 4.71 -7.80
CA SER A 50 -2.70 3.86 -7.91
C SER A 50 -3.36 3.60 -6.56
N ALA A 51 -4.59 3.06 -6.59
CA ALA A 51 -5.28 2.63 -5.39
C ALA A 51 -4.55 1.48 -4.68
N ASP A 52 -3.90 0.58 -5.43
CA ASP A 52 -3.12 -0.53 -4.88
C ASP A 52 -1.88 -0.03 -4.14
N ASP A 53 -1.17 0.95 -4.71
CA ASP A 53 -0.05 1.63 -4.03
C ASP A 53 -0.55 2.29 -2.74
N GLY A 54 -1.72 2.94 -2.79
CA GLY A 54 -2.34 3.59 -1.64
C GLY A 54 -2.65 2.61 -0.50
N HIS A 55 -3.20 1.44 -0.81
CA HIS A 55 -3.44 0.40 0.18
C HIS A 55 -2.12 -0.15 0.77
N CYS A 56 -1.09 -0.32 -0.06
CA CYS A 56 0.20 -0.77 0.42
C CYS A 56 0.87 0.26 1.34
N ALA A 57 0.87 1.54 0.94
CA ALA A 57 1.36 2.66 1.72
C ALA A 57 0.63 2.74 3.07
N GLN A 58 -0.70 2.65 3.07
CA GLN A 58 -1.51 2.64 4.28
C GLN A 58 -1.10 1.52 5.24
N LYS A 59 -0.90 0.29 4.74
CA LYS A 59 -0.51 -0.85 5.58
C LYS A 59 0.81 -0.58 6.30
N GLN A 60 1.79 -0.05 5.59
CA GLN A 60 3.11 0.29 6.16
C GLN A 60 3.02 1.46 7.14
N LEU A 61 2.28 2.52 6.79
CA LEU A 61 2.09 3.68 7.65
C LEU A 61 1.38 3.30 8.97
N VAL A 62 0.33 2.48 8.90
CA VAL A 62 -0.38 1.96 10.08
C VAL A 62 0.57 1.14 10.96
N ALA A 63 1.42 0.30 10.36
CA ALA A 63 2.42 -0.46 11.10
C ALA A 63 3.44 0.45 11.81
N ALA A 64 3.86 1.54 11.17
CA ALA A 64 4.79 2.52 11.72
C ALA A 64 4.18 3.40 12.83
N LEU A 65 2.87 3.69 12.78
CA LEU A 65 2.18 4.50 13.80
C LEU A 65 1.82 3.71 15.06
N ARG A 66 1.58 2.40 14.91
CA ARG A 66 1.11 1.51 15.98
C ARG A 66 1.93 1.53 17.28
N PRO A 67 3.28 1.58 17.27
CA PRO A 67 4.06 1.70 18.51
C PRO A 67 3.81 2.97 19.31
N HIS A 68 3.23 4.00 18.68
CA HIS A 68 2.98 5.31 19.29
C HIS A 68 1.49 5.53 19.61
N TRP A 69 0.59 5.00 18.79
CA TRP A 69 -0.86 5.24 18.90
C TRP A 69 -1.65 4.05 19.44
N GLY A 70 -1.01 2.90 19.66
CA GLY A 70 -1.67 1.67 20.09
C GLY A 70 -2.19 0.84 18.92
N GLU A 71 -2.95 -0.22 19.21
CA GLU A 71 -3.54 -1.06 18.17
C GLU A 71 -4.73 -0.34 17.50
N PRO A 72 -4.91 -0.47 16.18
CA PRO A 72 -6.07 0.10 15.51
C PRO A 72 -7.41 -0.47 16.06
N VAL A 73 -8.36 0.40 16.37
CA VAL A 73 -9.66 0.07 16.99
C VAL A 73 -10.83 -0.01 16.01
N GLY A 74 -10.63 0.38 14.76
CA GLY A 74 -11.71 0.36 13.77
C GLY A 74 -11.34 0.81 12.37
N TYR A 75 -12.38 1.17 11.62
CA TYR A 75 -12.30 1.61 10.24
C TYR A 75 -13.16 2.84 9.99
N LYS A 76 -12.73 3.68 9.05
CA LYS A 76 -13.52 4.78 8.49
C LYS A 76 -13.68 4.58 6.99
N VAL A 77 -14.89 4.64 6.49
CA VAL A 77 -15.19 4.63 5.06
C VAL A 77 -15.39 6.06 4.56
N GLY A 78 -14.69 6.43 3.49
CA GLY A 78 -14.72 7.74 2.84
C GLY A 78 -15.11 7.63 1.36
N LEU A 79 -15.34 8.78 0.72
CA LEU A 79 -15.74 8.87 -0.69
C LEU A 79 -16.99 8.02 -1.01
N THR A 80 -18.00 8.04 -0.15
CA THR A 80 -19.19 7.19 -0.28
C THR A 80 -20.25 7.71 -1.24
N SER A 81 -20.19 8.99 -1.64
CA SER A 81 -21.15 9.57 -2.58
C SER A 81 -20.62 9.55 -4.01
N ALA A 82 -21.50 9.27 -4.97
CA ALA A 82 -21.15 9.23 -6.40
C ALA A 82 -20.53 10.56 -6.89
N ALA A 83 -21.04 11.70 -6.40
CA ALA A 83 -20.52 13.01 -6.76
C ALA A 83 -19.04 13.21 -6.33
N VAL A 84 -18.67 12.70 -5.16
CA VAL A 84 -17.29 12.79 -4.66
C VAL A 84 -16.39 11.78 -5.37
N GLN A 85 -16.88 10.55 -5.60
CA GLN A 85 -16.16 9.54 -6.37
C GLN A 85 -15.81 10.04 -7.78
N ALA A 86 -16.77 10.64 -8.49
CA ALA A 86 -16.55 11.24 -9.80
C ALA A 86 -15.53 12.38 -9.77
N ARG A 87 -15.55 13.23 -8.73
CA ARG A 87 -14.58 14.32 -8.56
C ARG A 87 -13.14 13.82 -8.40
N PHE A 88 -12.95 12.69 -7.72
CA PHE A 88 -11.63 12.11 -7.47
C PHE A 88 -11.24 11.01 -8.47
N GLY A 89 -12.09 10.74 -9.48
CA GLY A 89 -11.81 9.71 -10.49
C GLY A 89 -11.77 8.29 -9.94
N VAL A 90 -12.44 8.02 -8.82
CA VAL A 90 -12.55 6.68 -8.23
C VAL A 90 -13.94 6.10 -8.49
N HIS A 91 -14.06 4.77 -8.45
CA HIS A 91 -15.32 4.07 -8.73
C HIS A 91 -15.91 3.36 -7.50
N GLU A 92 -15.24 3.46 -6.36
CA GLU A 92 -15.64 2.83 -5.11
C GLU A 92 -15.25 3.69 -3.90
N PRO A 93 -15.87 3.46 -2.73
CA PRO A 93 -15.45 4.07 -1.47
C PRO A 93 -14.04 3.61 -1.07
N VAL A 94 -13.34 4.44 -0.30
CA VAL A 94 -12.03 4.10 0.28
C VAL A 94 -12.14 3.86 1.78
N SER A 95 -11.21 3.10 2.36
CA SER A 95 -11.19 2.82 3.79
C SER A 95 -9.88 3.27 4.47
N GLY A 96 -10.00 3.70 5.72
CA GLY A 96 -8.90 4.09 6.61
C GLY A 96 -8.96 3.33 7.93
N ARG A 97 -7.81 3.16 8.60
CA ARG A 97 -7.73 2.61 9.97
C ARG A 97 -7.90 3.71 11.02
N LEU A 98 -8.66 3.41 12.06
CA LEU A 98 -8.78 4.26 13.24
C LEU A 98 -7.93 3.67 14.36
N PHE A 99 -7.19 4.54 15.05
CA PHE A 99 -6.48 4.27 16.29
C PHE A 99 -7.25 4.93 17.44
#